data_AF-A0A7X8M184-F1
#
_entry.id   AF-A0A7X8M184-F1
#
_cell.length_a   1.000
_cell.length_b   1.000
_cell.length_c   1.000
_cell.angle_alpha   90.00
_cell.angle_beta   90.00
_cell.angle_gamma   90.00
#
_symmetry.space_group_name_H-M   'P 1'
#
loop_
_entity.id
_entity.type
_entity.pdbx_description
1 polymer ?
#
loop_
_entity_poly.entity_id
_entity_poly.type
_entity_poly.pdbx_seq_one_letter_code
_entity_poly.pdbx_strand_id
1 'polypeptide(L)'
;MVVVSIIALIIISIALITNPKQGNPIQKDEINIEDTNNNGDDVSEDPNNKDEDISDKSIQHDENEAENSSEKTDEIYQTEHKKVSIEFASDMMGFKATNEFETTNYKVIAYIDTILKGGNRTSIIEADLINNHINQYVIKLSNDLSESSCKLYYDTLYNKAYFQKFKGFYEVEVDFARYIDSFLENSDIEVNIDDTAAVALFDMYGWTLNYKINSMEQKINNINSLTAFNPNAYYFAYNNELSKDIGLDMSEYSNTSDITVDIYRVNESMPKEFYPIQNGRGIVAKYDNKIIGAFISAGRHSTFNACSLKGNSFENVTGQNLNEWLTDMVKVDEFEEGISALEPEQVIKEYFIAIDNNDANAAQYYISRAALLDKLTSNMINEEIFNERLSLPLSGADIGARSSLSNLKSAKLLKVEPIYDTNSNSITFAVTMDMQYKKEWANNSGEQFWNCIMIYESPQTGWKIVEFGH
;
A
#
# COMPACT_ATOMS: atom_id res chain seq x y z
N MET A 1 22.78 -22.11 -2.80
CA MET A 1 22.76 -21.13 -1.69
C MET A 1 23.54 -19.89 -2.12
N VAL A 2 22.86 -18.94 -2.74
CA VAL A 2 23.28 -17.55 -2.89
C VAL A 2 22.00 -16.75 -2.67
N VAL A 3 21.99 -15.83 -1.71
CA VAL A 3 20.84 -14.95 -1.46
C VAL A 3 21.09 -13.66 -2.22
N VAL A 4 20.20 -13.32 -3.16
CA VAL A 4 20.25 -12.06 -3.91
C VAL A 4 19.15 -11.16 -3.38
N SER A 5 19.49 -10.34 -2.40
CA SER A 5 18.58 -9.30 -1.90
C SER A 5 18.48 -8.17 -2.92
N ILE A 6 17.39 -8.15 -3.71
CA ILE A 6 17.03 -7.00 -4.52
C ILE A 6 16.55 -5.90 -3.56
N ILE A 7 17.35 -4.84 -3.42
CA ILE A 7 16.97 -3.67 -2.62
C ILE A 7 16.01 -2.83 -3.46
N ALA A 8 14.71 -3.00 -3.23
CA ALA A 8 13.68 -2.11 -3.78
C ALA A 8 13.88 -0.70 -3.21
N LEU A 9 14.34 0.23 -4.05
CA LEU A 9 14.70 1.57 -3.64
C LEU A 9 13.47 2.48 -3.65
N ILE A 10 12.72 2.45 -2.54
CA ILE A 10 11.45 3.19 -2.39
C ILE A 10 11.70 4.70 -2.36
N ILE A 11 11.60 5.36 -3.52
CA ILE A 11 11.59 6.81 -3.63
C ILE A 11 10.19 7.33 -3.28
N ILE A 12 10.00 7.73 -2.02
CA ILE A 12 8.79 8.44 -1.59
C ILE A 12 8.88 9.87 -2.14
N SER A 13 8.17 10.15 -3.22
CA SER A 13 8.07 11.49 -3.83
C SER A 13 7.24 12.46 -2.96
N ILE A 14 7.80 12.90 -1.83
CA ILE A 14 7.21 13.93 -0.97
C ILE A 14 7.24 15.27 -1.70
N ALA A 15 6.08 15.74 -2.16
CA ALA A 15 5.90 17.06 -2.75
C ALA A 15 6.03 18.17 -1.68
N LEU A 16 7.27 18.53 -1.31
CA LEU A 16 7.59 19.57 -0.34
C LEU A 16 7.24 20.98 -0.87
N ILE A 17 5.98 21.39 -0.73
CA ILE A 17 5.54 22.78 -0.95
C ILE A 17 6.10 23.67 0.17
N THR A 18 7.38 24.03 0.05
CA THR A 18 8.05 24.98 0.93
C THR A 18 8.16 26.33 0.22
N ASN A 19 7.58 27.38 0.83
CA ASN A 19 7.52 28.72 0.26
C ASN A 19 8.47 29.65 1.03
N PRO A 20 9.71 29.88 0.55
CA PRO A 20 10.77 30.45 1.37
C PRO A 20 10.64 31.97 1.55
N LYS A 21 10.28 32.40 2.77
CA LYS A 21 10.51 33.78 3.21
C LYS A 21 11.91 33.92 3.82
N GLN A 22 12.60 35.00 3.44
CA GLN A 22 14.00 35.23 3.76
C GLN A 22 14.24 35.52 5.25
N GLY A 23 15.32 34.93 5.80
CA GLY A 23 15.90 35.23 7.10
C GLY A 23 17.40 34.93 7.07
N ASN A 24 18.22 35.75 7.73
CA ASN A 24 19.68 35.72 7.59
C ASN A 24 20.38 34.59 8.38
N PRO A 25 21.57 34.14 7.97
CA PRO A 25 22.29 33.03 8.58
C PRO A 25 23.03 33.41 9.88
N ILE A 26 23.26 32.40 10.72
CA ILE A 26 24.21 32.44 11.85
C ILE A 26 25.22 31.29 11.65
N GLN A 27 26.41 31.43 12.23
CA GLN A 27 27.63 30.71 11.84
C GLN A 27 27.67 29.24 12.29
N LYS A 28 28.48 28.44 11.57
CA LYS A 28 29.02 27.17 12.07
C LYS A 28 30.14 27.46 13.06
N ASP A 29 30.17 26.74 14.17
CA ASP A 29 31.40 26.46 14.91
C ASP A 29 31.73 24.97 14.75
N GLU A 30 33.00 24.67 14.48
CA GLU A 30 33.51 23.30 14.36
C GLU A 30 34.05 22.84 15.72
N ILE A 31 33.75 21.60 16.11
CA ILE A 31 34.34 20.95 17.28
C ILE A 31 35.09 19.70 16.82
N ASN A 32 36.41 19.72 16.97
CA ASN A 32 37.27 18.57 16.73
C ASN A 32 37.00 17.47 17.76
N ILE A 33 37.13 16.22 17.34
CA ILE A 33 37.29 15.06 18.23
C ILE A 33 38.79 14.73 18.24
N GLU A 34 39.42 14.73 19.42
CA GLU A 34 40.78 14.23 19.61
C GLU A 34 40.76 12.80 20.17
N ASP A 35 41.57 11.92 19.60
CA ASP A 35 41.78 10.55 20.09
C ASP A 35 42.56 10.53 21.42
N THR A 36 42.18 9.65 22.34
CA THR A 36 43.09 9.15 23.40
C THR A 36 42.94 7.65 23.61
N ASN A 37 44.03 6.90 23.44
CA ASN A 37 44.12 5.46 23.68
C ASN A 37 44.46 5.15 25.15
N ASN A 38 44.09 3.95 25.65
CA ASN A 38 45.05 2.86 25.98
C ASN A 38 44.49 1.73 26.90
N ASN A 39 44.47 0.50 26.35
CA ASN A 39 45.07 -0.77 26.81
C ASN A 39 44.71 -1.46 28.16
N GLY A 40 44.89 -2.79 28.16
CA GLY A 40 44.68 -3.76 29.26
C GLY A 40 43.58 -4.77 28.91
N ASP A 41 43.82 -5.86 28.16
CA ASP A 41 44.58 -7.10 28.47
C ASP A 41 43.90 -7.92 29.60
N ASP A 42 43.71 -9.27 29.55
CA ASP A 42 44.46 -10.33 28.84
C ASP A 42 43.58 -11.60 28.50
N VAL A 43 44.20 -12.68 27.98
CA VAL A 43 43.66 -13.81 27.17
C VAL A 43 43.18 -15.08 27.93
N SER A 44 42.27 -15.91 27.35
CA SER A 44 42.29 -17.40 27.41
C SER A 44 41.25 -18.13 26.51
N GLU A 45 41.45 -19.46 26.32
CA GLU A 45 40.93 -20.33 25.24
C GLU A 45 40.38 -21.68 25.79
N ASP A 46 39.50 -22.49 25.15
CA ASP A 46 38.53 -22.28 24.05
C ASP A 46 37.34 -23.33 24.09
N PRO A 47 37.17 -24.43 23.28
CA PRO A 47 35.80 -24.91 22.94
C PRO A 47 35.48 -26.43 23.17
N ASN A 48 34.28 -26.85 22.69
CA ASN A 48 33.71 -28.22 22.51
C ASN A 48 32.82 -28.78 23.66
N ASN A 49 31.82 -29.67 23.46
CA ASN A 49 31.38 -30.40 22.24
C ASN A 49 29.90 -30.91 22.32
N LYS A 50 29.30 -31.17 21.14
CA LYS A 50 28.31 -32.23 20.78
C LYS A 50 26.95 -32.42 21.46
N ASP A 51 25.92 -32.44 20.61
CA ASP A 51 25.09 -33.59 20.20
C ASP A 51 24.87 -34.76 21.19
N GLU A 52 23.59 -35.11 21.42
CA GLU A 52 23.09 -36.47 21.14
C GLU A 52 21.56 -36.49 20.89
N ASP A 53 21.11 -37.38 20.00
CA ASP A 53 19.72 -37.61 19.57
C ASP A 53 19.27 -38.99 20.10
N ILE A 54 17.97 -39.21 20.41
CA ILE A 54 17.39 -40.57 20.56
C ILE A 54 15.84 -40.62 20.71
N SER A 55 15.24 -41.51 19.90
CA SER A 55 13.95 -42.24 20.02
C SER A 55 12.63 -41.50 20.33
N ASP A 56 11.83 -41.31 19.27
CA ASP A 56 10.72 -42.23 18.92
C ASP A 56 9.88 -42.86 20.07
N LYS A 57 8.58 -42.56 20.09
CA LYS A 57 7.56 -43.40 20.76
C LYS A 57 6.15 -43.19 20.19
N SER A 58 5.64 -44.22 19.52
CA SER A 58 4.25 -44.30 19.06
C SER A 58 3.32 -44.88 20.14
N ILE A 59 2.19 -44.22 20.39
CA ILE A 59 1.00 -44.76 21.08
C ILE A 59 -0.25 -44.32 20.29
N GLN A 60 -1.35 -45.07 20.43
CA GLN A 60 -2.48 -45.14 19.50
C GLN A 60 -3.57 -44.08 19.75
N HIS A 61 -4.58 -44.07 18.86
CA HIS A 61 -5.90 -43.46 19.09
C HIS A 61 -6.47 -43.79 20.48
N ASP A 62 -7.08 -42.78 21.10
CA ASP A 62 -8.34 -42.95 21.84
C ASP A 62 -9.40 -42.07 21.16
N GLU A 63 -10.56 -42.63 20.85
CA GLU A 63 -11.72 -41.86 20.42
C GLU A 63 -12.44 -41.31 21.66
N ASN A 64 -12.58 -39.99 21.75
CA ASN A 64 -13.51 -39.36 22.70
C ASN A 64 -14.27 -38.24 22.00
N GLU A 65 -15.57 -38.46 21.81
CA GLU A 65 -16.50 -37.39 21.47
C GLU A 65 -16.57 -36.41 22.65
N ALA A 66 -16.04 -35.21 22.44
CA ALA A 66 -16.19 -34.11 23.37
C ALA A 66 -16.91 -32.97 22.66
N GLU A 67 -18.21 -32.81 22.95
CA GLU A 67 -18.95 -31.57 22.66
C GLU A 67 -18.22 -30.43 23.37
N ASN A 68 -17.48 -29.62 22.63
CA ASN A 68 -16.79 -28.45 23.18
C ASN A 68 -17.34 -27.21 22.49
N SER A 69 -18.28 -26.55 23.19
CA SER A 69 -19.05 -25.41 22.71
C SER A 69 -18.13 -24.27 22.27
N SER A 70 -18.14 -23.94 20.98
CA SER A 70 -17.40 -22.80 20.42
C SER A 70 -18.09 -21.46 20.71
N GLU A 71 -18.63 -21.27 21.91
CA GLU A 71 -18.92 -19.96 22.47
C GLU A 71 -17.60 -19.35 22.96
N LYS A 72 -16.77 -18.90 22.02
CA LYS A 72 -15.83 -17.81 22.31
C LYS A 72 -16.70 -16.63 22.70
N THR A 73 -16.81 -16.35 23.99
CA THR A 73 -17.54 -15.18 24.48
C THR A 73 -16.91 -13.92 23.89
N ASP A 74 -17.72 -13.10 23.22
CA ASP A 74 -17.44 -11.66 23.16
C ASP A 74 -17.13 -11.21 24.60
N GLU A 75 -15.91 -10.73 24.88
CA GLU A 75 -15.69 -9.91 26.06
C GLU A 75 -16.39 -8.58 25.80
N ILE A 76 -17.69 -8.53 26.15
CA ILE A 76 -18.58 -7.40 25.87
C ILE A 76 -17.97 -6.14 26.49
N TYR A 77 -17.30 -5.33 25.67
CA TYR A 77 -16.79 -4.02 26.05
C TYR A 77 -17.96 -3.22 26.66
N GLN A 78 -17.87 -2.86 27.93
CA GLN A 78 -18.94 -2.14 28.62
C GLN A 78 -18.67 -0.64 28.67
N THR A 79 -19.58 0.14 28.09
CA THR A 79 -19.56 1.60 28.09
C THR A 79 -20.86 2.19 28.60
N GLU A 80 -20.74 3.31 29.32
CA GLU A 80 -21.85 4.19 29.71
C GLU A 80 -22.04 5.36 28.72
N HIS A 81 -21.19 5.43 27.68
CA HIS A 81 -21.24 6.42 26.62
C HIS A 81 -22.17 5.94 25.49
N LYS A 82 -22.89 6.88 24.87
CA LYS A 82 -23.86 6.62 23.78
C LYS A 82 -23.40 7.15 22.43
N LYS A 83 -22.32 7.95 22.42
CA LYS A 83 -21.81 8.66 21.27
C LYS A 83 -20.30 8.87 21.43
N VAL A 84 -19.59 8.79 20.31
CA VAL A 84 -18.20 9.24 20.17
C VAL A 84 -18.11 10.22 19.00
N SER A 85 -17.30 11.27 19.15
CA SER A 85 -16.87 12.12 18.04
C SER A 85 -15.34 12.23 18.01
N ILE A 86 -14.78 12.23 16.81
CA ILE A 86 -13.34 12.35 16.53
C ILE A 86 -13.17 13.59 15.65
N GLU A 87 -12.28 14.50 16.06
CA GLU A 87 -12.00 15.78 15.39
C GLU A 87 -10.48 15.89 15.13
N PHE A 88 -10.07 16.17 13.89
CA PHE A 88 -8.67 16.37 13.52
C PHE A 88 -8.19 17.78 13.91
N ALA A 89 -7.05 17.85 14.61
CA ALA A 89 -6.59 19.05 15.29
C ALA A 89 -5.17 19.51 14.88
N SER A 90 -4.57 18.93 13.83
CA SER A 90 -3.33 19.42 13.22
C SER A 90 -3.62 20.30 11.99
N ASP A 91 -2.76 21.28 11.70
CA ASP A 91 -2.96 22.27 10.62
C ASP A 91 -3.00 21.68 9.20
N MET A 92 -2.48 20.47 8.99
CA MET A 92 -2.39 19.81 7.68
C MET A 92 -3.20 18.50 7.66
N MET A 93 -4.38 18.51 7.02
CA MET A 93 -5.23 17.31 6.86
C MET A 93 -4.58 16.16 6.07
N GLY A 94 -3.57 16.45 5.24
CA GLY A 94 -2.95 15.45 4.36
C GLY A 94 -3.95 14.90 3.35
N PHE A 95 -4.15 13.57 3.37
CA PHE A 95 -5.05 12.86 2.45
C PHE A 95 -6.44 12.54 3.05
N LYS A 96 -6.80 13.10 4.21
CA LYS A 96 -8.10 12.87 4.86
C LYS A 96 -9.27 13.41 4.02
N ALA A 97 -10.36 12.66 3.98
CA ALA A 97 -11.61 13.05 3.31
C ALA A 97 -12.45 14.01 4.17
N THR A 98 -12.36 13.89 5.51
CA THR A 98 -13.08 14.72 6.48
C THR A 98 -12.17 15.13 7.64
N ASN A 99 -12.48 16.26 8.30
CA ASN A 99 -11.84 16.66 9.55
C ASN A 99 -12.57 16.12 10.79
N GLU A 100 -13.81 15.65 10.65
CA GLU A 100 -14.68 15.22 11.74
C GLU A 100 -15.40 13.90 11.42
N PHE A 101 -15.56 13.05 12.43
CA PHE A 101 -16.36 11.82 12.40
C PHE A 101 -17.18 11.69 13.69
N GLU A 102 -18.40 11.15 13.59
CA GLU A 102 -19.30 10.92 14.72
C GLU A 102 -20.05 9.60 14.56
N THR A 103 -20.20 8.83 15.64
CA THR A 103 -21.04 7.63 15.60
C THR A 103 -21.71 7.30 16.93
N THR A 104 -22.86 6.63 16.83
CA THR A 104 -23.60 5.98 17.91
C THR A 104 -23.44 4.46 17.92
N ASN A 105 -22.58 3.90 17.05
CA ASN A 105 -22.30 2.46 17.01
C ASN A 105 -21.65 1.98 18.32
N TYR A 106 -22.31 1.06 19.01
CA TYR A 106 -21.89 0.58 20.32
C TYR A 106 -20.50 -0.07 20.33
N LYS A 107 -20.15 -0.87 19.30
CA LYS A 107 -18.84 -1.55 19.23
C LYS A 107 -17.71 -0.52 19.14
N VAL A 108 -17.84 0.49 18.28
CA VAL A 108 -16.84 1.56 18.14
C VAL A 108 -16.69 2.36 19.44
N ILE A 109 -17.80 2.79 20.05
CA ILE A 109 -17.77 3.56 21.31
C ILE A 109 -17.12 2.73 22.42
N ALA A 110 -17.54 1.47 22.59
CA ALA A 110 -17.11 0.64 23.70
C ALA A 110 -15.64 0.20 23.57
N TYR A 111 -15.15 -0.05 22.36
CA TYR A 111 -13.73 -0.26 22.10
C TYR A 111 -12.90 0.98 22.45
N ILE A 112 -13.28 2.16 21.93
CA ILE A 112 -12.59 3.44 22.19
C ILE A 112 -12.56 3.75 23.69
N ASP A 113 -13.70 3.65 24.37
CA ASP A 113 -13.83 3.87 25.82
C ASP A 113 -13.00 2.86 26.63
N THR A 114 -12.86 1.61 26.17
CA THR A 114 -12.01 0.61 26.83
C THR A 114 -10.52 0.95 26.70
N ILE A 115 -10.04 1.31 25.50
CA ILE A 115 -8.64 1.73 25.32
C ILE A 115 -8.35 3.03 26.08
N LEU A 116 -9.30 3.99 26.08
CA LEU A 116 -9.19 5.24 26.85
C LEU A 116 -9.35 5.05 28.36
N LYS A 117 -9.88 3.92 28.86
CA LYS A 117 -9.78 3.53 30.28
C LYS A 117 -8.42 2.93 30.62
N GLY A 118 -7.79 2.23 29.66
CA GLY A 118 -6.42 1.72 29.75
C GLY A 118 -5.32 2.79 29.58
N GLY A 119 -4.14 2.32 29.13
CA GLY A 119 -2.94 3.13 28.82
C GLY A 119 -1.92 3.22 29.96
N ASN A 120 -0.63 3.07 29.62
CA ASN A 120 0.49 3.18 30.56
C ASN A 120 1.00 4.62 30.65
N ARG A 121 1.12 5.19 31.85
CA ARG A 121 1.55 6.59 32.05
C ARG A 121 3.03 6.77 31.72
N THR A 122 3.37 7.73 30.86
CA THR A 122 4.76 8.03 30.48
C THR A 122 5.33 9.26 31.19
N SER A 123 6.63 9.51 30.99
CA SER A 123 7.36 10.69 31.43
C SER A 123 7.47 11.80 30.37
N ILE A 124 6.79 11.63 29.22
CA ILE A 124 6.86 12.54 28.06
C ILE A 124 6.18 13.88 28.38
N ILE A 125 6.68 14.97 27.81
CA ILE A 125 6.09 16.31 27.91
C ILE A 125 5.57 16.79 26.54
N GLU A 126 4.61 17.72 26.54
CA GLU A 126 3.94 18.18 25.30
C GLU A 126 4.94 18.82 24.31
N ALA A 127 6.06 19.37 24.78
CA ALA A 127 7.13 19.89 23.94
C ALA A 127 7.83 18.83 23.08
N ASP A 128 7.89 17.58 23.54
CA ASP A 128 8.46 16.45 22.77
C ASP A 128 7.57 16.05 21.59
N LEU A 129 6.30 16.49 21.62
CA LEU A 129 5.23 16.10 20.69
C LEU A 129 4.84 17.22 19.70
N ILE A 130 5.59 18.32 19.66
CA ILE A 130 5.39 19.42 18.70
C ILE A 130 6.39 19.23 17.55
N ASN A 131 6.03 18.38 16.58
CA ASN A 131 6.79 18.17 15.35
C ASN A 131 5.84 17.97 14.14
N ASN A 132 6.37 18.10 12.91
CA ASN A 132 5.57 18.08 11.67
C ASN A 132 5.05 16.68 11.25
N HIS A 133 5.32 15.64 12.03
CA HIS A 133 4.92 14.24 11.77
C HIS A 133 3.88 13.71 12.78
N ILE A 134 3.47 14.55 13.74
CA ILE A 134 2.48 14.21 14.76
C ILE A 134 1.10 14.74 14.35
N ASN A 135 0.21 13.80 14.03
CA ASN A 135 -1.21 14.06 13.88
C ASN A 135 -1.88 14.18 15.25
N GLN A 136 -2.63 15.25 15.48
CA GLN A 136 -3.43 15.46 16.69
C GLN A 136 -4.91 15.24 16.41
N TYR A 137 -5.61 14.63 17.37
CA TYR A 137 -7.06 14.40 17.31
C TYR A 137 -7.67 14.75 18.67
N VAL A 138 -8.88 15.30 18.69
CA VAL A 138 -9.73 15.40 19.88
C VAL A 138 -10.78 14.31 19.82
N ILE A 139 -10.75 13.38 20.78
CA ILE A 139 -11.78 12.36 20.96
C ILE A 139 -12.69 12.82 22.09
N LYS A 140 -14.01 12.81 21.84
CA LYS A 140 -15.04 13.15 22.83
C LYS A 140 -16.00 11.96 22.98
N LEU A 141 -16.23 11.52 24.22
CA LEU A 141 -17.15 10.45 24.57
C LEU A 141 -18.28 11.05 25.42
N SER A 142 -19.54 10.83 25.04
CA SER A 142 -20.69 11.49 25.70
C SER A 142 -21.89 10.57 25.94
N ASN A 143 -22.69 10.94 26.95
CA ASN A 143 -23.99 10.39 27.28
C ASN A 143 -24.95 11.52 27.72
N ASP A 144 -26.16 11.17 28.18
CA ASP A 144 -27.21 12.12 28.55
C ASP A 144 -26.83 13.09 29.71
N LEU A 145 -25.75 12.80 30.45
CA LEU A 145 -25.40 13.45 31.71
C LEU A 145 -24.00 14.09 31.70
N SER A 146 -23.10 13.61 30.84
CA SER A 146 -21.69 14.02 30.83
C SER A 146 -21.04 13.84 29.45
N GLU A 147 -20.07 14.71 29.17
CA GLU A 147 -19.08 14.53 28.11
C GLU A 147 -17.69 14.46 28.75
N SER A 148 -16.84 13.57 28.24
CA SER A 148 -15.41 13.52 28.53
C SER A 148 -14.62 13.67 27.23
N SER A 149 -13.43 14.27 27.30
CA SER A 149 -12.59 14.47 26.13
C SER A 149 -11.10 14.27 26.44
N CYS A 150 -10.36 13.83 25.43
CA CYS A 150 -8.91 13.70 25.47
C CYS A 150 -8.31 14.03 24.10
N LYS A 151 -7.07 14.53 24.09
CA LYS A 151 -6.27 14.59 22.87
C LYS A 151 -5.56 13.26 22.63
N LEU A 152 -5.54 12.79 21.40
CA LEU A 152 -4.63 11.76 20.88
C LEU A 152 -3.53 12.44 20.04
N TYR A 153 -2.29 11.97 20.18
CA TYR A 153 -1.12 12.35 19.42
C TYR A 153 -0.57 11.09 18.74
N TYR A 154 -0.46 11.09 17.42
CA TYR A 154 0.05 9.97 16.62
C TYR A 154 1.28 10.41 15.84
N ASP A 155 2.46 9.95 16.26
CA ASP A 155 3.72 10.12 15.53
C ASP A 155 3.81 9.08 14.42
N THR A 156 3.60 9.55 13.20
CA THR A 156 3.60 8.75 11.96
C THR A 156 5.00 8.40 11.45
N LEU A 157 6.05 9.03 11.98
CA LEU A 157 7.44 8.78 11.57
C LEU A 157 8.10 7.71 12.44
N TYR A 158 7.87 7.77 13.75
CA TYR A 158 8.45 6.84 14.74
C TYR A 158 7.51 5.72 15.16
N ASN A 159 6.28 5.68 14.61
CA ASN A 159 5.22 4.72 14.97
C ASN A 159 4.96 4.70 16.49
N LYS A 160 4.46 5.83 17.01
CA LYS A 160 4.11 5.96 18.43
C LYS A 160 2.81 6.73 18.64
N ALA A 161 2.06 6.36 19.66
CA ALA A 161 0.78 6.98 19.98
C ALA A 161 0.64 7.26 21.48
N TYR A 162 0.09 8.43 21.80
CA TYR A 162 -0.15 8.86 23.17
C TYR A 162 -1.47 9.60 23.30
N PHE A 163 -2.23 9.37 24.38
CA PHE A 163 -3.31 10.28 24.77
C PHE A 163 -2.91 11.17 25.95
N GLN A 164 -3.47 12.37 26.01
CA GLN A 164 -3.32 13.31 27.11
C GLN A 164 -4.58 13.31 27.99
N LYS A 165 -4.41 13.05 29.29
CA LYS A 165 -5.43 13.24 30.34
C LYS A 165 -4.96 14.33 31.30
N PHE A 166 -5.84 14.81 32.19
CA PHE A 166 -5.59 15.87 33.19
C PHE A 166 -4.33 15.77 34.08
N LYS A 167 -3.57 14.66 34.06
CA LYS A 167 -2.35 14.45 34.84
C LYS A 167 -1.16 13.89 34.03
N GLY A 168 -1.18 14.03 32.69
CA GLY A 168 -0.05 13.73 31.82
C GLY A 168 -0.39 12.84 30.63
N PHE A 169 0.67 12.36 29.97
CA PHE A 169 0.62 11.50 28.79
C PHE A 169 0.63 10.02 29.16
N TYR A 170 0.02 9.22 28.30
CA TYR A 170 -0.07 7.78 28.41
C TYR A 170 0.15 7.17 27.02
N GLU A 171 1.04 6.17 26.92
CA GLU A 171 1.33 5.45 25.68
C GLU A 171 0.23 4.42 25.40
N VAL A 172 -0.13 4.30 24.12
CA VAL A 172 -1.11 3.35 23.58
C VAL A 172 -0.55 2.72 22.31
N GLU A 173 -1.08 1.55 21.95
CA GLU A 173 -0.67 0.85 20.73
C GLU A 173 -0.93 1.69 19.47
N VAL A 174 -0.02 1.61 18.51
CA VAL A 174 -0.07 2.36 17.25
C VAL A 174 -1.34 2.01 16.46
N ASP A 175 -1.78 0.75 16.53
CA ASP A 175 -2.99 0.26 15.86
C ASP A 175 -4.25 0.98 16.35
N PHE A 176 -4.32 1.40 17.62
CA PHE A 176 -5.41 2.25 18.11
C PHE A 176 -5.39 3.65 17.47
N ALA A 177 -4.20 4.24 17.26
CA ALA A 177 -4.09 5.51 16.57
C ALA A 177 -4.43 5.40 15.08
N ARG A 178 -3.99 4.32 14.42
CA ARG A 178 -4.37 3.98 13.03
C ARG A 178 -5.88 3.75 12.89
N TYR A 179 -6.52 3.15 13.89
CA TYR A 179 -7.97 2.98 13.94
C TYR A 179 -8.69 4.33 14.02
N ILE A 180 -8.30 5.20 14.96
CA ILE A 180 -8.84 6.57 15.09
C ILE A 180 -8.62 7.41 13.83
N ASP A 181 -7.45 7.30 13.19
CA ASP A 181 -7.11 8.00 11.95
C ASP A 181 -8.01 7.55 10.77
N SER A 182 -8.24 6.23 10.66
CA SER A 182 -8.94 5.64 9.52
C SER A 182 -10.39 6.09 9.33
N PHE A 183 -11.07 6.49 10.41
CA PHE A 183 -12.40 7.11 10.35
C PHE A 183 -12.44 8.44 9.58
N LEU A 184 -11.28 9.05 9.28
CA LEU A 184 -11.16 10.30 8.54
C LEU A 184 -10.58 10.09 7.12
N GLU A 185 -10.19 8.86 6.75
CA GLU A 185 -9.63 8.50 5.43
C GLU A 185 -10.68 8.44 4.30
N ASN A 186 -11.98 8.35 4.64
CA ASN A 186 -13.11 8.15 3.71
C ASN A 186 -14.32 8.95 4.24
N SER A 187 -15.24 9.44 3.38
CA SER A 187 -16.36 10.28 3.83
C SER A 187 -17.62 9.53 4.25
N ASP A 188 -17.95 8.43 3.56
CA ASP A 188 -19.27 7.79 3.61
C ASP A 188 -19.17 6.29 3.96
N ILE A 189 -18.72 5.99 5.19
CA ILE A 189 -18.46 4.61 5.65
C ILE A 189 -19.66 3.92 6.31
N GLU A 190 -19.75 2.60 6.13
CA GLU A 190 -20.76 1.75 6.77
C GLU A 190 -20.14 1.01 7.97
N VAL A 191 -20.41 1.52 9.17
CA VAL A 191 -19.88 1.01 10.46
C VAL A 191 -20.62 -0.24 10.96
N ASN A 192 -21.82 -0.51 10.42
CA ASN A 192 -22.59 -1.72 10.72
C ASN A 192 -22.38 -2.73 9.58
N ILE A 193 -21.47 -3.69 9.76
CA ILE A 193 -21.26 -4.75 8.76
C ILE A 193 -22.29 -5.85 8.98
N ASP A 194 -23.36 -5.82 8.19
CA ASP A 194 -24.41 -6.86 8.18
C ASP A 194 -23.99 -8.13 7.40
N ASP A 195 -22.88 -8.10 6.67
CA ASP A 195 -22.31 -9.26 5.98
C ASP A 195 -21.57 -10.20 6.94
N THR A 196 -22.34 -11.11 7.53
CA THR A 196 -21.82 -12.16 8.42
C THR A 196 -20.89 -13.16 7.71
N ALA A 197 -20.97 -13.31 6.37
CA ALA A 197 -20.11 -14.23 5.63
C ALA A 197 -18.70 -13.67 5.44
N ALA A 198 -18.56 -12.38 5.09
CA ALA A 198 -17.25 -11.72 5.06
C ALA A 198 -16.64 -11.63 6.47
N VAL A 199 -17.43 -11.29 7.49
CA VAL A 199 -16.94 -11.23 8.89
C VAL A 199 -16.41 -12.59 9.35
N ALA A 200 -17.16 -13.67 9.14
CA ALA A 200 -16.72 -15.02 9.53
C ALA A 200 -15.51 -15.52 8.73
N LEU A 201 -15.40 -15.16 7.44
CA LEU A 201 -14.24 -15.49 6.61
C LEU A 201 -12.97 -14.77 7.10
N PHE A 202 -13.07 -13.49 7.48
CA PHE A 202 -11.92 -12.72 7.93
C PHE A 202 -11.48 -13.12 9.36
N ASP A 203 -12.42 -13.35 10.28
CA ASP A 203 -12.12 -13.86 11.63
C ASP A 203 -11.43 -15.24 11.60
N MET A 204 -11.85 -16.13 10.70
CA MET A 204 -11.20 -17.45 10.48
C MET A 204 -9.70 -17.34 10.16
N TYR A 205 -9.29 -16.24 9.54
CA TYR A 205 -7.89 -15.95 9.19
C TYR A 205 -7.23 -14.89 10.11
N GLY A 206 -7.90 -14.45 11.17
CA GLY A 206 -7.35 -13.53 12.17
C GLY A 206 -7.43 -12.05 11.81
N TRP A 207 -8.32 -11.65 10.90
CA TRP A 207 -8.54 -10.25 10.51
C TRP A 207 -9.88 -9.72 11.06
N THR A 208 -9.85 -8.55 11.68
CA THR A 208 -11.05 -7.88 12.19
C THR A 208 -11.54 -6.84 11.18
N LEU A 209 -12.78 -6.98 10.69
CA LEU A 209 -13.42 -5.96 9.85
C LEU A 209 -14.01 -4.83 10.71
N ASN A 210 -13.51 -3.59 10.53
CA ASN A 210 -13.93 -2.43 11.33
C ASN A 210 -15.17 -1.72 10.77
N TYR A 211 -15.19 -1.51 9.44
CA TYR A 211 -16.29 -0.90 8.70
C TYR A 211 -16.13 -1.22 7.20
N LYS A 212 -17.23 -1.17 6.44
CA LYS A 212 -17.18 -1.17 4.98
C LYS A 212 -16.85 0.25 4.49
N ILE A 213 -15.88 0.34 3.58
CA ILE A 213 -15.45 1.56 2.89
C ILE A 213 -16.34 1.80 1.67
N ASN A 214 -16.58 0.78 0.84
CA ASN A 214 -17.42 0.89 -0.35
C ASN A 214 -17.96 -0.48 -0.81
N SER A 215 -18.98 -0.46 -1.66
CA SER A 215 -19.54 -1.59 -2.40
C SER A 215 -19.74 -1.20 -3.86
N MET A 216 -19.25 -1.99 -4.81
CA MET A 216 -19.33 -1.65 -6.24
C MET A 216 -19.59 -2.87 -7.12
N GLU A 217 -20.31 -2.68 -8.21
CA GLU A 217 -20.45 -3.70 -9.25
C GLU A 217 -19.27 -3.67 -10.22
N GLN A 218 -18.73 -4.85 -10.51
CA GLN A 218 -17.62 -5.05 -11.43
C GLN A 218 -17.98 -6.11 -12.48
N LYS A 219 -17.23 -6.07 -13.58
CA LYS A 219 -17.05 -7.24 -14.45
C LYS A 219 -15.67 -7.81 -14.16
N ILE A 220 -15.52 -9.13 -14.05
CA ILE A 220 -14.20 -9.76 -14.15
C ILE A 220 -13.94 -10.03 -15.64
N ASN A 221 -12.90 -9.45 -16.22
CA ASN A 221 -12.46 -9.76 -17.59
C ASN A 221 -11.83 -11.16 -17.68
N ASN A 222 -11.26 -11.55 -18.82
CA ASN A 222 -10.54 -12.82 -18.92
C ASN A 222 -9.28 -12.79 -18.05
N ILE A 223 -9.28 -13.49 -16.91
CA ILE A 223 -8.10 -13.61 -16.03
C ILE A 223 -7.30 -14.89 -16.28
N ASN A 224 -7.90 -15.86 -16.98
CA ASN A 224 -7.28 -17.15 -17.33
C ASN A 224 -6.20 -17.04 -18.43
N SER A 225 -5.99 -15.84 -18.99
CA SER A 225 -4.90 -15.49 -19.91
C SER A 225 -4.89 -13.99 -20.10
N LEU A 226 -3.73 -13.36 -19.93
CA LEU A 226 -3.54 -11.93 -20.17
C LEU A 226 -3.07 -11.70 -21.62
N THR A 227 -3.28 -10.49 -22.14
CA THR A 227 -2.86 -10.05 -23.51
C THR A 227 -2.25 -8.64 -23.42
N ALA A 228 -2.50 -7.75 -24.38
CA ALA A 228 -2.42 -6.29 -24.19
C ALA A 228 -2.94 -5.86 -22.81
N PHE A 229 -2.30 -4.85 -22.20
CA PHE A 229 -2.58 -4.48 -20.82
C PHE A 229 -4.03 -4.03 -20.61
N ASN A 230 -4.70 -4.62 -19.63
CA ASN A 230 -6.07 -4.27 -19.25
C ASN A 230 -6.17 -4.17 -17.72
N PRO A 231 -6.39 -2.97 -17.15
CA PRO A 231 -6.38 -2.74 -15.70
C PRO A 231 -7.19 -3.76 -14.89
N ASN A 232 -8.42 -4.02 -15.33
CA ASN A 232 -9.33 -4.96 -14.69
C ASN A 232 -8.82 -6.42 -14.75
N ALA A 233 -8.41 -6.90 -15.94
CA ALA A 233 -7.94 -8.28 -16.10
C ALA A 233 -6.64 -8.53 -15.30
N TYR A 234 -5.69 -7.61 -15.35
CA TYR A 234 -4.42 -7.73 -14.61
C TYR A 234 -4.65 -7.65 -13.09
N TYR A 235 -5.52 -6.74 -12.63
CA TYR A 235 -5.91 -6.65 -11.22
C TYR A 235 -6.50 -7.96 -10.70
N PHE A 236 -7.54 -8.48 -11.36
CA PHE A 236 -8.22 -9.68 -10.89
C PHE A 236 -7.38 -10.94 -11.08
N ALA A 237 -6.52 -11.04 -12.11
CA ALA A 237 -5.62 -12.18 -12.27
C ALA A 237 -4.60 -12.29 -11.11
N TYR A 238 -3.92 -11.20 -10.76
CA TYR A 238 -2.95 -11.20 -9.65
C TYR A 238 -3.62 -11.56 -8.31
N ASN A 239 -4.74 -10.89 -8.00
CA ASN A 239 -5.44 -11.10 -6.73
C ASN A 239 -6.24 -12.42 -6.68
N ASN A 240 -6.40 -13.10 -7.82
CA ASN A 240 -6.93 -14.46 -7.85
C ASN A 240 -5.94 -15.47 -7.28
N GLU A 241 -4.64 -15.36 -7.55
CA GLU A 241 -3.66 -16.26 -6.95
C GLU A 241 -3.66 -16.14 -5.42
N LEU A 242 -3.74 -14.91 -4.89
CA LEU A 242 -3.92 -14.66 -3.45
C LEU A 242 -5.22 -15.25 -2.87
N SER A 243 -6.28 -15.33 -3.69
CA SER A 243 -7.55 -15.95 -3.31
C SER A 243 -7.45 -17.49 -3.30
N LYS A 244 -6.70 -18.08 -4.24
CA LYS A 244 -6.49 -19.54 -4.34
C LYS A 244 -5.78 -20.12 -3.13
N ASP A 245 -4.89 -19.37 -2.48
CA ASP A 245 -4.25 -19.77 -1.22
C ASP A 245 -5.30 -20.14 -0.15
N ILE A 246 -6.44 -19.45 -0.11
CA ILE A 246 -7.56 -19.74 0.81
C ILE A 246 -8.69 -20.58 0.17
N GLY A 247 -8.44 -21.20 -0.98
CA GLY A 247 -9.39 -22.09 -1.66
C GLY A 247 -10.54 -21.40 -2.39
N LEU A 248 -10.42 -20.09 -2.64
CA LEU A 248 -11.35 -19.32 -3.48
C LEU A 248 -10.73 -19.13 -4.87
N ASP A 249 -11.52 -19.28 -5.94
CA ASP A 249 -11.01 -19.10 -7.31
C ASP A 249 -12.01 -18.33 -8.18
N MET A 250 -11.56 -17.20 -8.71
CA MET A 250 -12.28 -16.33 -9.63
C MET A 250 -12.15 -16.78 -11.10
N SER A 251 -11.33 -17.80 -11.42
CA SER A 251 -11.03 -18.25 -12.79
C SER A 251 -12.28 -18.63 -13.59
N GLU A 252 -13.24 -19.31 -12.94
CA GLU A 252 -14.53 -19.70 -13.55
C GLU A 252 -15.44 -18.50 -13.87
N TYR A 253 -15.19 -17.35 -13.25
CA TYR A 253 -15.93 -16.10 -13.41
C TYR A 253 -15.26 -15.16 -14.43
N SER A 254 -14.28 -15.65 -15.20
CA SER A 254 -13.66 -14.93 -16.32
C SER A 254 -14.69 -14.49 -17.38
N ASN A 255 -14.75 -13.19 -17.63
CA ASN A 255 -15.72 -12.48 -18.50
C ASN A 255 -17.14 -12.30 -17.92
N THR A 256 -17.36 -12.65 -16.65
CA THR A 256 -18.66 -12.50 -15.97
C THR A 256 -18.86 -11.06 -15.46
N SER A 257 -20.03 -10.49 -15.74
CA SER A 257 -20.52 -9.23 -15.13
C SER A 257 -21.26 -9.52 -13.82
N ASP A 258 -21.71 -8.46 -13.14
CA ASP A 258 -22.56 -8.56 -11.94
C ASP A 258 -21.80 -9.22 -10.77
N ILE A 259 -20.53 -8.82 -10.63
CA ILE A 259 -19.63 -9.19 -9.54
C ILE A 259 -19.61 -8.05 -8.53
N THR A 260 -20.32 -8.19 -7.42
CA THR A 260 -20.24 -7.24 -6.30
C THR A 260 -18.86 -7.35 -5.64
N VAL A 261 -18.13 -6.24 -5.54
CA VAL A 261 -16.86 -6.15 -4.82
C VAL A 261 -17.02 -5.18 -3.64
N ASP A 262 -16.79 -5.70 -2.44
CA ASP A 262 -16.80 -4.93 -1.20
C ASP A 262 -15.38 -4.63 -0.73
N ILE A 263 -15.18 -3.39 -0.26
CA ILE A 263 -13.94 -2.92 0.38
C ILE A 263 -14.22 -2.68 1.87
N TYR A 264 -13.39 -3.22 2.74
CA TYR A 264 -13.46 -3.04 4.19
C TYR A 264 -12.16 -2.49 4.76
N ARG A 265 -12.22 -1.70 5.83
CA ARG A 265 -11.03 -1.43 6.65
C ARG A 265 -10.80 -2.61 7.59
N VAL A 266 -9.63 -3.26 7.49
CA VAL A 266 -9.17 -4.22 8.51
C VAL A 266 -8.50 -3.50 9.67
N ASN A 267 -8.55 -4.06 10.87
CA ASN A 267 -7.93 -3.47 12.05
C ASN A 267 -6.40 -3.63 12.05
N GLU A 268 -5.94 -4.84 11.74
CA GLU A 268 -4.58 -5.28 11.96
C GLU A 268 -3.55 -4.56 11.06
N SER A 269 -2.27 -4.73 11.39
CA SER A 269 -1.16 -4.35 10.51
C SER A 269 -1.01 -5.34 9.35
N MET A 270 -0.62 -4.83 8.17
CA MET A 270 -0.08 -5.66 7.09
C MET A 270 1.10 -6.54 7.61
N PRO A 271 1.33 -7.73 7.04
CA PRO A 271 2.43 -8.61 7.44
C PRO A 271 3.79 -7.90 7.35
N LYS A 272 4.74 -8.29 8.22
CA LYS A 272 6.03 -7.59 8.40
C LYS A 272 6.88 -7.51 7.11
N GLU A 273 6.70 -8.42 6.16
CA GLU A 273 7.38 -8.39 4.85
C GLU A 273 7.02 -7.14 4.02
N PHE A 274 5.87 -6.50 4.27
CA PHE A 274 5.41 -5.29 3.58
C PHE A 274 5.87 -3.97 4.23
N TYR A 275 6.61 -4.00 5.36
CA TYR A 275 7.03 -2.79 6.07
C TYR A 275 7.83 -1.84 5.13
N PRO A 276 7.52 -0.52 5.06
CA PRO A 276 6.77 0.29 6.03
C PRO A 276 5.23 0.31 5.89
N ILE A 277 4.65 -0.45 4.95
CA ILE A 277 3.20 -0.54 4.80
C ILE A 277 2.60 -1.19 6.05
N GLN A 278 1.64 -0.52 6.68
CA GLN A 278 0.87 -1.04 7.83
C GLN A 278 -0.63 -1.06 7.56
N ASN A 279 -1.18 -0.02 6.91
CA ASN A 279 -2.60 0.02 6.57
C ASN A 279 -2.92 -0.96 5.44
N GLY A 280 -4.01 -1.70 5.63
CA GLY A 280 -4.59 -2.60 4.66
C GLY A 280 -6.10 -2.45 4.59
N ARG A 281 -6.68 -2.93 3.48
CA ARG A 281 -8.11 -3.02 3.24
C ARG A 281 -8.46 -4.46 2.87
N GLY A 282 -9.47 -5.03 3.50
CA GLY A 282 -10.02 -6.33 3.09
C GLY A 282 -10.86 -6.15 1.83
N ILE A 283 -10.60 -6.96 0.80
CA ILE A 283 -11.38 -6.98 -0.44
C ILE A 283 -12.14 -8.30 -0.51
N VAL A 284 -13.42 -8.25 -0.88
CA VAL A 284 -14.29 -9.43 -1.06
C VAL A 284 -15.03 -9.33 -2.38
N ALA A 285 -14.76 -10.25 -3.30
CA ALA A 285 -15.49 -10.40 -4.56
C ALA A 285 -16.59 -11.46 -4.42
N LYS A 286 -17.79 -11.16 -4.92
CA LYS A 286 -18.98 -12.01 -4.81
C LYS A 286 -19.68 -12.19 -6.16
N TYR A 287 -20.32 -13.35 -6.34
CA TYR A 287 -21.26 -13.60 -7.42
C TYR A 287 -22.49 -14.32 -6.86
N ASP A 288 -23.69 -13.83 -7.15
CA ASP A 288 -24.96 -14.31 -6.55
C ASP A 288 -24.86 -14.48 -5.02
N ASN A 289 -24.36 -13.44 -4.34
CA ASN A 289 -24.08 -13.37 -2.89
C ASN A 289 -23.04 -14.38 -2.34
N LYS A 290 -22.58 -15.37 -3.12
CA LYS A 290 -21.48 -16.27 -2.76
C LYS A 290 -20.15 -15.53 -2.89
N ILE A 291 -19.28 -15.61 -1.88
CA ILE A 291 -17.89 -15.14 -1.97
C ILE A 291 -17.11 -16.02 -2.94
N ILE A 292 -16.39 -15.39 -3.89
CA ILE A 292 -15.59 -16.06 -4.94
C ILE A 292 -14.11 -15.70 -4.91
N GLY A 293 -13.72 -14.65 -4.17
CA GLY A 293 -12.33 -14.24 -3.95
C GLY A 293 -12.23 -13.29 -2.76
N ALA A 294 -11.15 -13.38 -1.99
CA ALA A 294 -10.90 -12.49 -0.85
C ALA A 294 -9.40 -12.40 -0.52
N PHE A 295 -8.95 -11.18 -0.20
CA PHE A 295 -7.52 -10.85 0.00
C PHE A 295 -7.37 -9.52 0.74
N ILE A 296 -6.17 -9.20 1.24
CA ILE A 296 -5.85 -7.89 1.82
C ILE A 296 -5.08 -7.05 0.80
N SER A 297 -5.52 -5.83 0.54
CA SER A 297 -4.89 -4.85 -0.36
C SER A 297 -4.25 -3.69 0.43
N ALA A 298 -3.02 -3.32 0.10
CA ALA A 298 -2.30 -2.18 0.69
C ALA A 298 -2.84 -0.80 0.27
N GLY A 299 -3.76 -0.74 -0.70
CA GLY A 299 -4.46 0.48 -1.10
C GLY A 299 -3.58 1.59 -1.73
N ARG A 300 -4.05 2.83 -1.56
CA ARG A 300 -3.69 4.02 -2.34
C ARG A 300 -2.21 4.42 -2.38
N HIS A 301 -1.49 4.26 -1.28
CA HIS A 301 -0.18 4.89 -1.07
C HIS A 301 0.99 3.88 -1.08
N SER A 302 0.74 2.69 -1.61
CA SER A 302 1.70 1.60 -1.74
C SER A 302 1.91 1.24 -3.21
N THR A 303 3.10 0.72 -3.55
CA THR A 303 3.28 -0.12 -4.75
C THR A 303 2.29 -1.30 -4.73
N PHE A 304 2.11 -2.01 -5.85
CA PHE A 304 1.02 -2.99 -6.01
C PHE A 304 1.18 -4.22 -5.11
N ASN A 305 0.78 -4.07 -3.85
CA ASN A 305 0.94 -5.03 -2.77
C ASN A 305 -0.41 -5.50 -2.28
N ALA A 306 -0.53 -6.82 -2.19
CA ALA A 306 -1.60 -7.52 -1.51
C ALA A 306 -1.05 -8.84 -0.95
N CYS A 307 -1.77 -9.39 0.03
CA CYS A 307 -1.52 -10.74 0.54
C CYS A 307 -2.82 -11.54 0.60
N SER A 308 -2.70 -12.86 0.62
CA SER A 308 -3.83 -13.74 0.94
C SER A 308 -4.32 -13.47 2.36
N LEU A 309 -5.50 -13.96 2.74
CA LEU A 309 -5.93 -13.82 4.15
C LEU A 309 -5.02 -14.61 5.12
N LYS A 310 -4.18 -15.56 4.66
CA LYS A 310 -3.14 -16.16 5.52
C LYS A 310 -1.96 -15.21 5.82
N GLY A 311 -1.94 -14.02 5.20
CA GLY A 311 -0.84 -13.07 5.30
C GLY A 311 0.33 -13.36 4.34
N ASN A 312 0.18 -14.27 3.38
CA ASN A 312 1.23 -14.61 2.42
C ASN A 312 1.27 -13.59 1.27
N SER A 313 2.43 -12.99 1.01
CA SER A 313 2.71 -12.26 -0.24
C SER A 313 2.58 -13.13 -1.50
N PHE A 314 2.41 -12.46 -2.65
CA PHE A 314 2.20 -13.10 -3.94
C PHE A 314 3.26 -14.14 -4.30
N GLU A 315 4.54 -13.83 -4.09
CA GLU A 315 5.65 -14.75 -4.42
C GLU A 315 5.67 -16.00 -3.51
N ASN A 316 5.25 -15.85 -2.24
CA ASN A 316 5.07 -16.97 -1.31
C ASN A 316 3.87 -17.87 -1.71
N VAL A 317 2.86 -17.33 -2.38
CA VAL A 317 1.68 -18.08 -2.84
C VAL A 317 1.92 -18.79 -4.17
N THR A 318 2.55 -18.13 -5.15
CA THR A 318 2.77 -18.68 -6.49
C THR A 318 4.06 -19.49 -6.61
N GLY A 319 5.06 -19.20 -5.76
CA GLY A 319 6.43 -19.70 -5.92
C GLY A 319 7.20 -19.04 -7.08
N GLN A 320 6.68 -17.93 -7.61
CA GLN A 320 7.23 -17.18 -8.75
C GLN A 320 7.37 -15.70 -8.39
N ASN A 321 8.40 -15.02 -8.93
CA ASN A 321 8.41 -13.56 -8.90
C ASN A 321 7.44 -12.97 -9.93
N LEU A 322 7.08 -11.69 -9.79
CA LEU A 322 6.08 -11.05 -10.65
C LEU A 322 6.39 -11.16 -12.15
N ASN A 323 7.66 -11.07 -12.57
CA ASN A 323 8.03 -11.12 -13.99
C ASN A 323 7.97 -12.55 -14.56
N GLU A 324 8.26 -13.57 -13.73
CA GLU A 324 8.07 -14.98 -14.10
C GLU A 324 6.59 -15.28 -14.33
N TRP A 325 5.73 -14.91 -13.37
CA TRP A 325 4.28 -15.09 -13.48
C TRP A 325 3.68 -14.33 -14.69
N LEU A 326 4.12 -13.09 -14.93
CA LEU A 326 3.72 -12.33 -16.12
C LEU A 326 4.15 -13.04 -17.40
N THR A 327 5.34 -13.65 -17.44
CA THR A 327 5.84 -14.39 -18.62
C THR A 327 4.99 -15.63 -18.92
N ASP A 328 4.50 -16.33 -17.90
CA ASP A 328 3.63 -17.50 -18.06
C ASP A 328 2.17 -17.14 -18.40
N MET A 329 1.65 -16.03 -17.86
CA MET A 329 0.24 -15.62 -18.01
C MET A 329 -0.06 -14.82 -19.28
N VAL A 330 0.94 -14.15 -19.86
CA VAL A 330 0.76 -13.24 -21.01
C VAL A 330 0.84 -14.00 -22.34
N LYS A 331 -0.14 -13.75 -23.20
CA LYS A 331 -0.10 -14.08 -24.62
C LYS A 331 0.13 -12.81 -25.44
N VAL A 332 1.20 -12.83 -26.22
CA VAL A 332 1.60 -11.80 -27.18
C VAL A 332 0.51 -11.59 -28.22
N ASP A 333 0.39 -10.36 -28.74
CA ASP A 333 -0.40 -10.03 -29.93
C ASP A 333 0.50 -9.51 -31.07
N GLU A 334 -0.07 -9.37 -32.27
CA GLU A 334 0.67 -8.96 -33.48
C GLU A 334 1.38 -7.59 -33.34
N PHE A 335 0.95 -6.73 -32.39
CA PHE A 335 1.59 -5.44 -32.14
C PHE A 335 2.82 -5.60 -31.24
N GLU A 336 2.71 -6.43 -30.19
CA GLU A 336 3.87 -6.77 -29.35
C GLU A 336 4.93 -7.61 -30.05
N GLU A 337 4.56 -8.51 -30.98
CA GLU A 337 5.54 -9.20 -31.83
C GLU A 337 6.43 -8.19 -32.57
N GLY A 338 5.84 -7.10 -33.12
CA GLY A 338 6.58 -6.01 -33.74
C GLY A 338 7.45 -5.19 -32.78
N ILE A 339 7.02 -5.00 -31.53
CA ILE A 339 7.77 -4.26 -30.49
C ILE A 339 8.93 -5.10 -29.93
N SER A 340 8.79 -6.42 -29.87
CA SER A 340 9.83 -7.34 -29.33
C SER A 340 11.18 -7.23 -30.06
N ALA A 341 11.16 -6.79 -31.32
CA ALA A 341 12.32 -6.63 -32.20
C ALA A 341 12.90 -5.20 -32.23
N LEU A 342 12.40 -4.29 -31.39
CA LEU A 342 12.90 -2.91 -31.29
C LEU A 342 14.11 -2.81 -30.35
N GLU A 343 15.08 -2.01 -30.77
CA GLU A 343 16.21 -1.60 -29.92
C GLU A 343 15.73 -0.58 -28.84
N PRO A 344 16.41 -0.47 -27.68
CA PRO A 344 15.94 0.36 -26.57
C PRO A 344 15.64 1.83 -26.93
N GLU A 345 16.49 2.48 -27.72
CA GLU A 345 16.28 3.86 -28.16
C GLU A 345 15.08 4.01 -29.10
N GLN A 346 14.71 2.94 -29.82
CA GLN A 346 13.52 2.91 -30.67
C GLN A 346 12.25 2.83 -29.81
N VAL A 347 12.25 2.01 -28.75
CA VAL A 347 11.14 1.93 -27.79
C VAL A 347 10.91 3.29 -27.11
N ILE A 348 11.97 3.98 -26.67
CA ILE A 348 11.87 5.35 -26.14
C ILE A 348 11.28 6.29 -27.21
N LYS A 349 11.79 6.24 -28.44
CA LYS A 349 11.34 7.11 -29.54
C LYS A 349 9.86 6.91 -29.87
N GLU A 350 9.40 5.67 -30.03
CA GLU A 350 7.99 5.39 -30.36
C GLU A 350 7.05 5.66 -29.18
N TYR A 351 7.52 5.53 -27.93
CA TYR A 351 6.77 6.02 -26.76
C TYR A 351 6.50 7.53 -26.84
N PHE A 352 7.53 8.35 -27.08
CA PHE A 352 7.35 9.80 -27.23
C PHE A 352 6.44 10.16 -28.41
N ILE A 353 6.55 9.45 -29.54
CA ILE A 353 5.64 9.61 -30.69
C ILE A 353 4.20 9.28 -30.29
N ALA A 354 3.95 8.22 -29.52
CA ALA A 354 2.60 7.87 -29.06
C ALA A 354 2.01 8.95 -28.14
N ILE A 355 2.76 9.44 -27.15
CA ILE A 355 2.24 10.46 -26.22
C ILE A 355 2.11 11.86 -26.84
N ASP A 356 2.96 12.26 -27.80
CA ASP A 356 2.81 13.51 -28.56
C ASP A 356 1.55 13.49 -29.45
N ASN A 357 1.24 12.33 -30.05
CA ASN A 357 -0.02 12.10 -30.77
C ASN A 357 -1.24 11.90 -29.84
N ASN A 358 -1.07 11.97 -28.52
CA ASN A 358 -2.11 11.71 -27.51
C ASN A 358 -2.72 10.29 -27.60
N ASP A 359 -1.97 9.30 -28.11
CA ASP A 359 -2.38 7.90 -28.12
C ASP A 359 -1.90 7.17 -26.86
N ALA A 360 -2.74 7.23 -25.82
CA ALA A 360 -2.50 6.55 -24.55
C ALA A 360 -2.55 5.01 -24.67
N ASN A 361 -3.12 4.44 -25.72
CA ASN A 361 -3.20 3.00 -25.90
C ASN A 361 -1.92 2.46 -26.53
N ALA A 362 -1.44 3.09 -27.61
CA ALA A 362 -0.13 2.79 -28.19
C ALA A 362 1.00 3.02 -27.16
N ALA A 363 0.93 4.10 -26.38
CA ALA A 363 1.92 4.42 -25.37
C ALA A 363 2.10 3.35 -24.27
N GLN A 364 1.04 2.59 -23.93
CA GLN A 364 1.11 1.54 -22.90
C GLN A 364 1.99 0.36 -23.32
N TYR A 365 2.03 -0.03 -24.60
CA TYR A 365 2.81 -1.19 -25.06
C TYR A 365 4.35 -1.02 -24.92
N TYR A 366 4.83 0.22 -24.78
CA TYR A 366 6.24 0.54 -24.57
C TYR A 366 6.64 0.60 -23.09
N ILE A 367 5.69 0.47 -22.17
CA ILE A 367 5.91 0.45 -20.71
C ILE A 367 5.87 -0.99 -20.22
N SER A 368 6.63 -1.34 -19.17
CA SER A 368 6.62 -2.69 -18.62
C SER A 368 5.32 -2.99 -17.89
N ARG A 369 4.87 -4.25 -17.98
CA ARG A 369 3.66 -4.74 -17.34
C ARG A 369 3.70 -4.60 -15.83
N ALA A 370 4.87 -4.81 -15.22
CA ALA A 370 5.07 -4.56 -13.80
C ALA A 370 4.86 -3.08 -13.43
N ALA A 371 5.41 -2.14 -14.21
CA ALA A 371 5.22 -0.71 -13.96
C ALA A 371 3.77 -0.25 -14.20
N LEU A 372 3.06 -0.84 -15.17
CA LEU A 372 1.63 -0.61 -15.39
C LEU A 372 0.76 -1.21 -14.26
N LEU A 373 1.13 -2.37 -13.73
CA LEU A 373 0.48 -2.98 -12.56
C LEU A 373 0.65 -2.09 -11.31
N ASP A 374 1.85 -1.55 -11.07
CA ASP A 374 2.10 -0.56 -10.02
C ASP A 374 1.23 0.70 -10.15
N LYS A 375 0.87 1.10 -11.38
CA LYS A 375 -0.01 2.27 -11.59
C LYS A 375 -1.48 1.97 -11.31
N LEU A 376 -1.87 0.71 -11.03
CA LEU A 376 -3.25 0.36 -10.65
C LEU A 376 -3.62 0.89 -9.27
N THR A 377 -2.75 0.77 -8.26
CA THR A 377 -3.04 1.28 -6.90
C THR A 377 -2.46 2.66 -6.63
N SER A 378 -1.42 3.07 -7.37
CA SER A 378 -0.73 4.36 -7.17
C SER A 378 -1.68 5.56 -7.17
N ASN A 379 -1.84 6.19 -6.00
CA ASN A 379 -2.65 7.39 -5.74
C ASN A 379 -4.16 7.30 -6.07
N MET A 380 -4.65 6.10 -6.37
CA MET A 380 -6.05 5.72 -6.60
C MET A 380 -7.00 6.19 -5.48
N ILE A 381 -8.28 6.41 -5.76
CA ILE A 381 -9.27 6.82 -4.76
C ILE A 381 -9.46 5.70 -3.70
N ASN A 382 -9.65 6.04 -2.41
CA ASN A 382 -9.69 5.05 -1.32
C ASN A 382 -10.90 4.10 -1.41
N GLU A 383 -11.97 4.59 -2.02
CA GLU A 383 -13.22 3.91 -2.32
C GLU A 383 -13.15 3.04 -3.59
N GLU A 384 -12.02 3.02 -4.32
CA GLU A 384 -11.79 2.23 -5.54
C GLU A 384 -10.87 1.01 -5.30
N ILE A 385 -10.89 0.03 -6.23
CA ILE A 385 -10.03 -1.16 -6.19
C ILE A 385 -8.80 -1.08 -7.11
N PHE A 386 -8.91 -0.41 -8.27
CA PHE A 386 -7.80 -0.05 -9.17
C PHE A 386 -8.14 1.20 -9.98
N ASN A 387 -7.13 1.96 -10.39
CA ASN A 387 -7.22 3.03 -11.38
C ASN A 387 -7.64 2.44 -12.76
N GLU A 388 -8.85 2.71 -13.23
CA GLU A 388 -9.28 2.35 -14.61
C GLU A 388 -8.40 3.03 -15.69
N ARG A 389 -7.85 4.21 -15.38
CA ARG A 389 -6.96 4.97 -16.27
C ARG A 389 -5.61 5.19 -15.59
N LEU A 390 -4.59 4.48 -16.05
CA LEU A 390 -3.23 4.61 -15.53
C LEU A 390 -2.63 5.98 -15.88
N SER A 391 -1.91 6.59 -14.96
CA SER A 391 -1.07 7.74 -15.26
C SER A 391 0.21 7.28 -15.94
N LEU A 392 0.43 7.71 -17.19
CA LEU A 392 1.60 7.31 -17.97
C LEU A 392 2.83 8.18 -17.60
N PRO A 393 4.06 7.67 -17.70
CA PRO A 393 5.27 8.43 -17.36
C PRO A 393 5.34 9.77 -18.10
N LEU A 394 5.66 10.84 -17.36
CA LEU A 394 5.71 12.23 -17.86
C LEU A 394 4.37 12.79 -18.43
N SER A 395 3.23 12.13 -18.23
CA SER A 395 1.92 12.62 -18.71
C SER A 395 1.40 13.87 -17.97
N GLY A 396 1.80 14.04 -16.71
CA GLY A 396 1.32 15.08 -15.80
C GLY A 396 -0.18 14.99 -15.48
N ALA A 397 -0.84 13.84 -15.70
CA ALA A 397 -2.28 13.69 -15.51
C ALA A 397 -2.71 13.68 -14.04
N ASP A 398 -3.88 14.30 -13.77
CA ASP A 398 -4.54 14.33 -12.46
C ASP A 398 -4.99 12.93 -11.98
N ILE A 399 -5.07 12.72 -10.66
CA ILE A 399 -5.78 11.57 -10.07
C ILE A 399 -7.25 11.60 -10.51
N GLY A 400 -7.81 10.46 -10.93
CA GLY A 400 -9.17 10.38 -11.44
C GLY A 400 -9.38 11.09 -12.79
N ALA A 401 -8.32 11.42 -13.52
CA ALA A 401 -8.43 12.12 -14.79
C ALA A 401 -9.22 11.34 -15.86
N ARG A 402 -9.95 12.07 -16.71
CA ARG A 402 -10.72 11.50 -17.84
C ARG A 402 -9.86 10.90 -18.96
N SER A 403 -8.54 11.08 -18.91
CA SER A 403 -7.57 10.47 -19.83
C SER A 403 -6.18 10.48 -19.20
N SER A 404 -5.43 9.41 -19.43
CA SER A 404 -4.04 9.22 -19.05
C SER A 404 -3.08 10.29 -19.57
N LEU A 405 -3.45 11.04 -20.63
CA LEU A 405 -2.67 12.14 -21.21
C LEU A 405 -3.40 13.49 -21.09
N SER A 406 -4.38 13.59 -20.19
CA SER A 406 -5.30 14.73 -20.10
C SER A 406 -4.64 16.09 -19.86
N ASN A 407 -3.50 16.16 -19.17
CA ASN A 407 -2.75 17.40 -18.94
C ASN A 407 -1.72 17.72 -20.05
N LEU A 408 -1.26 16.72 -20.80
CA LEU A 408 -0.23 16.90 -21.83
C LEU A 408 -0.76 17.71 -23.04
N LYS A 409 0.10 18.52 -23.67
CA LYS A 409 -0.16 19.22 -24.95
C LYS A 409 0.74 18.71 -26.08
N SER A 410 2.00 18.44 -25.78
CA SER A 410 3.01 17.88 -26.69
C SER A 410 4.19 17.34 -25.90
N ALA A 411 4.91 16.38 -26.46
CA ALA A 411 6.04 15.66 -25.85
C ALA A 411 7.11 15.35 -26.91
N LYS A 412 7.96 16.33 -27.22
CA LYS A 412 8.96 16.19 -28.29
C LYS A 412 10.26 15.64 -27.74
N LEU A 413 10.59 14.41 -28.12
CA LEU A 413 11.92 13.86 -27.91
C LEU A 413 12.97 14.65 -28.70
N LEU A 414 14.01 15.13 -28.02
CA LEU A 414 15.14 15.87 -28.62
C LEU A 414 16.41 15.02 -28.67
N LYS A 415 16.65 14.18 -27.66
CA LYS A 415 17.88 13.39 -27.53
C LYS A 415 17.68 12.13 -26.67
N VAL A 416 18.42 11.07 -27.00
CA VAL A 416 18.58 9.84 -26.20
C VAL A 416 20.07 9.49 -26.21
N GLU A 417 20.66 9.24 -25.05
CA GLU A 417 22.06 8.83 -24.88
C GLU A 417 22.19 7.76 -23.78
N PRO A 418 22.94 6.66 -23.95
CA PRO A 418 23.14 5.68 -22.89
C PRO A 418 24.03 6.24 -21.76
N ILE A 419 23.64 6.04 -20.50
CA ILE A 419 24.39 6.48 -19.30
C ILE A 419 25.42 5.44 -18.81
N TYR A 420 25.36 4.22 -19.35
CA TYR A 420 25.98 2.95 -18.91
C TYR A 420 25.09 2.06 -18.01
N ASP A 421 25.37 0.76 -18.15
CA ASP A 421 24.69 -0.41 -17.59
C ASP A 421 25.18 -0.73 -16.16
N THR A 422 24.27 -1.10 -15.26
CA THR A 422 24.55 -1.54 -13.88
C THR A 422 24.10 -2.98 -13.57
N ASN A 423 23.38 -3.66 -14.48
CA ASN A 423 23.02 -5.08 -14.42
C ASN A 423 22.44 -5.54 -15.77
N SER A 424 22.81 -6.74 -16.22
CA SER A 424 22.64 -7.28 -17.59
C SER A 424 21.24 -7.28 -18.23
N ASN A 425 20.19 -6.95 -17.47
CA ASN A 425 18.79 -6.98 -17.91
C ASN A 425 18.14 -5.58 -17.87
N SER A 426 18.90 -4.52 -17.54
CA SER A 426 18.41 -3.15 -17.35
C SER A 426 19.37 -2.11 -17.93
N ILE A 427 18.85 -1.12 -18.65
CA ILE A 427 19.64 -0.04 -19.27
C ILE A 427 19.03 1.31 -18.92
N THR A 428 19.89 2.28 -18.58
CA THR A 428 19.47 3.67 -18.28
C THR A 428 19.92 4.63 -19.38
N PHE A 429 18.99 5.44 -19.87
CA PHE A 429 19.22 6.46 -20.90
C PHE A 429 19.02 7.87 -20.36
N ALA A 430 19.96 8.76 -20.66
CA ALA A 430 19.80 10.20 -20.62
C ALA A 430 18.84 10.60 -21.73
N VAL A 431 17.65 11.08 -21.37
CA VAL A 431 16.65 11.57 -22.32
C VAL A 431 16.53 13.08 -22.17
N THR A 432 16.50 13.78 -23.31
CA THR A 432 16.22 15.24 -23.37
C THR A 432 14.99 15.48 -24.24
N MET A 433 14.03 16.27 -23.75
CA MET A 433 12.73 16.46 -24.38
C MET A 433 12.13 17.86 -24.14
N ASP A 434 11.33 18.38 -25.08
CA ASP A 434 10.47 19.57 -24.92
C ASP A 434 9.04 19.10 -24.64
N MET A 435 8.61 19.22 -23.37
CA MET A 435 7.25 18.89 -22.92
C MET A 435 6.41 20.15 -22.79
N GLN A 436 5.12 20.07 -23.06
CA GLN A 436 4.20 21.19 -22.84
C GLN A 436 2.95 20.69 -22.12
N TYR A 437 2.57 21.32 -20.99
CA TYR A 437 1.44 20.92 -20.16
C TYR A 437 0.33 21.97 -20.12
N LYS A 438 -0.90 21.58 -19.82
CA LYS A 438 -2.07 22.49 -19.69
C LYS A 438 -2.07 23.20 -18.34
N LYS A 439 -1.53 22.56 -17.30
CA LYS A 439 -1.27 23.11 -15.96
C LYS A 439 0.10 22.62 -15.50
N GLU A 440 0.87 23.51 -14.89
CA GLU A 440 2.19 23.22 -14.33
C GLU A 440 2.06 23.11 -12.81
N TRP A 441 2.50 21.98 -12.26
CA TRP A 441 2.26 21.59 -10.87
C TRP A 441 3.40 20.72 -10.33
N ALA A 442 3.41 19.44 -10.70
CA ALA A 442 4.55 18.53 -10.50
C ALA A 442 5.50 18.56 -11.73
N ASN A 443 4.95 18.77 -12.93
CA ASN A 443 5.68 18.85 -14.18
C ASN A 443 5.68 20.30 -14.69
N ASN A 444 6.80 20.74 -15.27
CA ASN A 444 6.98 22.05 -15.89
C ASN A 444 7.14 21.91 -17.42
N SER A 445 6.70 22.90 -18.20
CA SER A 445 6.88 22.90 -19.66
C SER A 445 8.26 23.41 -20.08
N GLY A 446 8.64 23.09 -21.32
CA GLY A 446 9.93 23.41 -21.92
C GLY A 446 10.90 22.24 -21.92
N GLU A 447 12.14 22.53 -22.31
CA GLU A 447 13.24 21.58 -22.38
C GLU A 447 13.59 21.05 -20.98
N GLN A 448 13.64 19.72 -20.85
CA GLN A 448 13.94 19.02 -19.61
C GLN A 448 14.74 17.75 -19.86
N PHE A 449 15.36 17.25 -18.79
CA PHE A 449 16.24 16.09 -18.78
C PHE A 449 15.76 15.09 -17.73
N TRP A 450 15.67 13.82 -18.11
CA TRP A 450 15.26 12.71 -17.24
C TRP A 450 16.06 11.45 -17.58
N ASN A 451 16.34 10.63 -16.57
CA ASN A 451 16.91 9.29 -16.72
C ASN A 451 15.77 8.31 -17.00
N CYS A 452 15.68 7.78 -18.22
CA CYS A 452 14.75 6.71 -18.56
C CYS A 452 15.34 5.35 -18.17
N ILE A 453 14.68 4.63 -17.27
CA ILE A 453 15.08 3.28 -16.85
C ILE A 453 14.29 2.27 -17.69
N MET A 454 15.00 1.35 -18.35
CA MET A 454 14.43 0.28 -19.17
C MET A 454 14.84 -1.10 -18.67
N ILE A 455 13.99 -2.09 -18.91
CA ILE A 455 14.26 -3.52 -18.69
C ILE A 455 13.97 -4.32 -19.95
N TYR A 456 14.64 -5.46 -20.10
CA TYR A 456 14.22 -6.49 -21.04
C TYR A 456 13.15 -7.35 -20.34
N GLU A 457 11.88 -7.16 -20.69
CA GLU A 457 10.74 -7.79 -20.00
C GLU A 457 10.69 -9.29 -20.30
N SER A 458 10.74 -9.67 -21.58
CA SER A 458 10.83 -11.07 -22.01
C SER A 458 11.24 -11.18 -23.49
N PRO A 459 11.71 -12.37 -23.96
CA PRO A 459 11.88 -12.66 -25.38
C PRO A 459 10.63 -12.41 -26.25
N GLN A 460 9.46 -12.47 -25.62
CA GLN A 460 8.14 -12.28 -26.23
C GLN A 460 7.75 -10.81 -26.43
N THR A 461 8.29 -9.89 -25.61
CA THR A 461 7.77 -8.51 -25.48
C THR A 461 8.84 -7.42 -25.57
N GLY A 462 10.11 -7.81 -25.50
CA GLY A 462 11.29 -6.98 -25.77
C GLY A 462 11.68 -6.02 -24.64
N TRP A 463 12.33 -4.93 -25.03
CA TRP A 463 12.67 -3.83 -24.14
C TRP A 463 11.43 -3.00 -23.80
N LYS A 464 11.28 -2.65 -22.52
CA LYS A 464 10.18 -1.84 -21.99
C LYS A 464 10.71 -0.73 -21.08
N ILE A 465 10.04 0.41 -21.07
CA ILE A 465 10.25 1.51 -20.12
C ILE A 465 9.66 1.12 -18.77
N VAL A 466 10.42 1.29 -17.68
CA VAL A 466 9.89 1.18 -16.31
C VAL A 466 9.42 2.54 -15.85
N GLU A 467 10.30 3.54 -15.88
CA GLU A 467 10.02 4.90 -15.41
C GLU A 467 11.00 5.94 -15.98
N PHE A 468 10.74 7.22 -15.66
CA PHE A 468 11.64 8.34 -15.85
C PHE A 468 11.92 8.98 -14.50
N GLY A 469 13.20 9.05 -14.10
CA GLY A 469 13.67 9.63 -12.84
C GLY A 469 14.68 10.77 -13.04
N HIS A 470 15.25 11.27 -11.94
CA HIS A 470 16.32 12.28 -11.92
C HIS A 470 17.62 11.68 -11.35
#